data_AF-A0A3P6EI29-F1
#
_entry.id   AF-A0A3P6EI29-F1
#
_cell.length_a   1.000
_cell.length_b   1.000
_cell.length_c   1.000
_cell.angle_alpha   90.00
_cell.angle_beta   90.00
_cell.angle_gamma   90.00
#
_symmetry.space_group_name_H-M   'P 1'
#
loop_
_entity.id
_entity.type
_entity.pdbx_description
1 polymer ?
#
loop_
_entity_poly.entity_id
_entity_poly.type
_entity_poly.pdbx_seq_one_letter_code
_entity_poly.pdbx_strand_id
1 'polypeptide(L)'
;MTETEQIAAAINQIEEKKQNLKKAFDDLQSHRSLLSSSFSLSWSDIDSHFSSLQSSLSNRFRLLQSQPPSPNASPRIETADDPESPVVTRPELRALCEKMDSIGLSKFLADHWDDDAMPNQELSAAFRYSPDPATMVLDAIVGGSSKGKSVDVRRVFVLLMEALIDVNDDVKIGVDTKDKAKKVANDWKTKIGNKPFEALLFLHLVAAFKLGSEFNSEELSRYVAMIAKYKQATLLCNKIGLDKERVGEIITKLLSIGKPILAVRFMYECGRSDGFEPVSVLKGYVKESREAAERVCKEDKYSLKSQNVATDKEVSALKAVIKIIKDRNLEAEFSEERVEERVEELERQKAQRKRNVEPPQLKPKGRKRPRDRSGNTQVHRQEAGGVMVEPSHHHGLQLNHFGVVNPARGGILGLYNSAAPPQAVYYGQQAGFVMPPFHPSYYSQ
;
A
#
# COMPACT_ATOMS: atom_id res chain seq x y z
N MET A 1 26.94 -16.72 18.65
CA MET A 1 25.60 -17.30 18.63
C MET A 1 25.40 -18.01 17.31
N THR A 2 24.86 -19.22 17.33
CA THR A 2 24.41 -19.91 16.11
C THR A 2 23.15 -19.24 15.54
N GLU A 3 22.84 -19.45 14.26
CA GLU A 3 21.61 -18.90 13.65
C GLU A 3 20.36 -19.42 14.37
N THR A 4 20.36 -20.68 14.80
CA THR A 4 19.29 -21.29 15.61
C THR A 4 19.13 -20.63 16.99
N GLU A 5 20.21 -20.20 17.65
CA GLU A 5 20.14 -19.40 18.89
C GLU A 5 19.52 -18.02 18.65
N GLN A 6 19.84 -17.37 17.52
CA GLN A 6 19.25 -16.07 17.17
C GLN A 6 17.75 -16.19 16.91
N ILE A 7 17.32 -17.23 16.19
CA ILE A 7 15.90 -17.51 15.94
C ILE A 7 15.16 -17.83 17.25
N ALA A 8 15.75 -18.64 18.15
CA ALA A 8 15.18 -18.91 19.47
C ALA A 8 15.01 -17.62 20.31
N ALA A 9 16.03 -16.75 20.31
CA ALA A 9 15.97 -15.46 20.99
C ALA A 9 14.88 -14.54 20.40
N ALA A 10 14.72 -14.52 19.07
CA ALA A 10 13.69 -13.74 18.39
C ALA A 10 12.26 -14.24 18.70
N ILE A 11 12.06 -15.57 18.76
CA ILE A 11 10.77 -16.18 19.14
C ILE A 11 10.41 -15.81 20.59
N ASN A 12 11.37 -15.86 21.52
CA ASN A 12 11.13 -15.49 22.91
C ASN A 12 10.77 -14.00 23.11
N GLN A 13 11.19 -13.10 22.20
CA GLN A 13 10.78 -11.69 22.24
C GLN A 13 9.33 -11.45 21.78
N ILE A 14 8.65 -12.44 21.20
CA ILE A 14 7.26 -12.28 20.70
C ILE A 14 6.31 -11.96 21.86
N GLU A 15 6.44 -12.66 23.00
CA GLU A 15 5.60 -12.42 24.19
C GLU A 15 5.79 -11.02 24.77
N GLU A 16 7.04 -10.53 24.87
CA GLU A 16 7.29 -9.17 25.36
C GLU A 16 6.66 -8.11 24.44
N LYS A 17 6.77 -8.32 23.11
CA LYS A 17 6.15 -7.43 22.11
C LYS A 17 4.62 -7.52 22.16
N LYS A 18 4.03 -8.71 22.32
CA LYS A 18 2.59 -8.93 22.51
C LYS A 18 2.07 -8.24 23.76
N GLN A 19 2.81 -8.32 24.87
CA GLN A 19 2.46 -7.66 26.13
C GLN A 19 2.58 -6.12 26.06
N ASN A 20 3.53 -5.58 25.28
CA ASN A 20 3.61 -4.14 25.04
C ASN A 20 2.50 -3.65 24.08
N LEU A 21 2.12 -4.47 23.09
CA LEU A 21 0.94 -4.20 22.25
C LEU A 21 -0.36 -4.20 23.06
N LYS A 22 -0.49 -5.10 24.06
CA LYS A 22 -1.61 -5.12 25.01
C LYS A 22 -1.74 -3.81 25.77
N LYS A 23 -0.65 -3.31 26.36
CA LYS A 23 -0.65 -2.00 27.05
C LYS A 23 -1.10 -0.87 26.12
N ALA A 24 -0.57 -0.80 24.90
CA ALA A 24 -0.97 0.21 23.93
C ALA A 24 -2.45 0.09 23.50
N PHE A 25 -2.98 -1.14 23.39
CA PHE A 25 -4.41 -1.37 23.15
C PHE A 25 -5.26 -0.91 24.33
N ASP A 26 -4.86 -1.19 25.57
CA ASP A 26 -5.61 -0.79 26.77
C ASP A 26 -5.56 0.74 26.99
N ASP A 27 -4.43 1.38 26.72
CA ASP A 27 -4.30 2.85 26.72
C ASP A 27 -5.24 3.47 25.66
N LEU A 28 -5.24 2.94 24.42
CA LEU A 28 -6.17 3.37 23.37
C LEU A 28 -7.64 3.12 23.77
N GLN A 29 -7.91 1.99 24.44
CA GLN A 29 -9.23 1.61 24.91
C GLN A 29 -9.73 2.51 26.05
N SER A 30 -8.83 3.08 26.86
CA SER A 30 -9.17 4.08 27.88
C SER A 30 -9.70 5.40 27.29
N HIS A 31 -9.29 5.72 26.06
CA HIS A 31 -9.74 6.90 25.31
C HIS A 31 -10.92 6.64 24.38
N ARG A 32 -11.68 5.54 24.57
CA ARG A 32 -12.81 5.14 23.68
C ARG A 32 -13.84 6.24 23.41
N SER A 33 -14.08 7.15 24.36
CA SER A 33 -15.00 8.28 24.19
C SER A 33 -14.57 9.31 23.14
N LEU A 34 -13.28 9.31 22.75
CA LEU A 34 -12.73 10.14 21.68
C LEU A 34 -12.61 9.38 20.35
N LEU A 35 -12.91 8.08 20.33
CA LEU A 35 -12.89 7.25 19.13
C LEU A 35 -14.30 7.15 18.54
N SER A 36 -14.38 7.08 17.20
CA SER A 36 -15.66 6.85 16.53
C SER A 36 -16.29 5.52 16.99
N SER A 37 -17.61 5.50 17.10
CA SER A 37 -18.39 4.31 17.49
C SER A 37 -18.20 3.11 16.56
N SER A 38 -17.61 3.32 15.38
CA SER A 38 -17.22 2.28 14.41
C SER A 38 -15.98 1.46 14.79
N PHE A 39 -15.28 1.75 15.89
CA PHE A 39 -14.12 0.95 16.31
C PHE A 39 -14.56 -0.32 17.06
N SER A 40 -14.73 -1.42 16.31
CA SER A 40 -15.22 -2.72 16.81
C SER A 40 -14.12 -3.77 17.05
N LEU A 41 -12.84 -3.38 17.04
CA LEU A 41 -11.72 -4.32 17.18
C LEU A 41 -11.62 -4.81 18.65
N SER A 42 -11.67 -6.12 18.87
CA SER A 42 -11.50 -6.69 20.22
C SER A 42 -10.05 -7.14 20.47
N TRP A 43 -9.62 -7.14 21.72
CA TRP A 43 -8.30 -7.72 22.06
C TRP A 43 -8.25 -9.21 21.74
N SER A 44 -9.34 -9.94 21.90
CA SER A 44 -9.43 -11.38 21.61
C SER A 44 -9.12 -11.72 20.15
N ASP A 45 -9.53 -10.88 19.18
CA ASP A 45 -9.22 -11.10 17.77
C ASP A 45 -7.72 -10.97 17.50
N ILE A 46 -7.11 -9.94 18.09
CA ILE A 46 -5.67 -9.67 18.00
C ILE A 46 -4.87 -10.80 18.68
N ASP A 47 -5.24 -11.16 19.91
CA ASP A 47 -4.55 -12.15 20.73
C ASP A 47 -4.58 -13.54 20.08
N SER A 48 -5.74 -13.94 19.54
CA SER A 48 -5.92 -15.19 18.80
C SER A 48 -4.99 -15.27 17.59
N HIS A 49 -4.96 -14.21 16.76
CA HIS A 49 -4.10 -14.14 15.58
C HIS A 49 -2.61 -14.24 15.92
N PHE A 50 -2.13 -13.45 16.90
CA PHE A 50 -0.73 -13.50 17.33
C PHE A 50 -0.35 -14.85 17.98
N SER A 51 -1.25 -15.46 18.75
CA SER A 51 -1.02 -16.77 19.37
C SER A 51 -0.94 -17.89 18.33
N SER A 52 -1.74 -17.81 17.26
CA SER A 52 -1.68 -18.72 16.11
C SER A 52 -0.31 -18.63 15.40
N LEU A 53 0.13 -17.42 15.05
CA LEU A 53 1.43 -17.17 14.43
C LEU A 53 2.59 -17.67 15.30
N GLN A 54 2.58 -17.35 16.59
CA GLN A 54 3.61 -17.80 17.54
C GLN A 54 3.66 -19.34 17.66
N SER A 55 2.50 -20.00 17.61
CA SER A 55 2.41 -21.46 17.61
C SER A 55 2.94 -22.07 16.31
N SER A 56 2.66 -21.46 15.16
CA SER A 56 3.20 -21.85 13.85
C SER A 56 4.74 -21.73 13.82
N LEU A 57 5.27 -20.56 14.19
CA LEU A 57 6.71 -20.29 14.24
C LEU A 57 7.45 -21.23 15.20
N SER A 58 6.88 -21.49 16.38
CA SER A 58 7.47 -22.43 17.36
C SER A 58 7.51 -23.86 16.84
N ASN A 59 6.48 -24.30 16.11
CA ASN A 59 6.45 -25.61 15.47
C ASN A 59 7.47 -25.72 14.33
N ARG A 60 7.56 -24.72 13.46
CA ARG A 60 8.57 -24.68 12.37
C ARG A 60 9.99 -24.66 12.94
N PHE A 61 10.25 -23.91 14.01
CA PHE A 61 11.56 -23.88 14.66
C PHE A 61 11.93 -25.24 15.28
N ARG A 62 11.01 -25.90 15.96
CA ARG A 62 11.21 -27.27 16.48
C ARG A 62 11.52 -28.27 15.35
N LEU A 63 10.89 -28.13 14.18
CA LEU A 63 11.16 -28.95 13.02
C LEU A 63 12.60 -28.72 12.49
N LEU A 64 13.02 -27.46 12.36
CA LEU A 64 14.40 -27.09 11.99
C LEU A 64 15.45 -27.66 12.96
N GLN A 65 15.16 -27.64 14.27
CA GLN A 65 16.04 -28.24 15.28
C GLN A 65 16.10 -29.78 15.23
N SER A 66 15.10 -30.44 14.64
CA SER A 66 15.02 -31.90 14.54
C SER A 66 15.70 -32.49 13.30
N GLN A 67 16.17 -31.65 12.37
CA GLN A 67 16.81 -32.07 11.14
C GLN A 67 18.32 -32.34 11.36
N PRO A 68 18.85 -33.53 11.02
CA PRO A 68 20.28 -33.80 11.17
C PRO A 68 21.11 -32.99 10.16
N PRO A 69 22.36 -32.63 10.49
CA PRO A 69 23.22 -31.85 9.60
C PRO A 69 23.56 -32.65 8.34
N SER A 70 23.18 -32.11 7.18
CA SER A 70 23.62 -32.62 5.87
C SER A 70 25.13 -32.40 5.70
N PRO A 71 25.93 -33.43 5.37
CA PRO A 71 27.35 -33.26 5.11
C PRO A 71 27.57 -32.72 3.70
N ASN A 72 27.42 -31.40 3.53
CA ASN A 72 28.26 -30.57 2.65
C ASN A 72 27.79 -29.11 2.68
N ALA A 73 28.49 -28.28 3.46
CA ALA A 73 28.48 -26.84 3.29
C ALA A 73 29.92 -26.32 3.42
N SER A 74 30.47 -25.83 2.31
CA SER A 74 31.56 -24.85 2.33
C SER A 74 31.31 -23.86 1.19
N PRO A 75 31.55 -22.57 1.41
CA PRO A 75 31.04 -21.53 0.53
C PRO A 75 31.96 -21.35 -0.68
N ARG A 76 31.37 -21.28 -1.87
CA ARG A 76 31.98 -20.58 -3.00
C ARG A 76 30.98 -19.60 -3.59
N ILE A 77 31.41 -18.34 -3.61
CA ILE A 77 30.87 -17.30 -4.47
C ILE A 77 31.47 -17.57 -5.85
N GLU A 78 30.63 -17.79 -6.86
CA GLU A 78 31.03 -17.63 -8.26
C GLU A 78 29.79 -17.24 -9.08
N THR A 79 29.96 -16.21 -9.90
CA THR A 79 28.94 -15.61 -10.76
C THR A 79 29.00 -16.20 -12.17
N ALA A 80 27.93 -16.83 -12.64
CA ALA A 80 27.55 -16.95 -14.06
C ALA A 80 26.18 -17.64 -14.18
N ASP A 81 25.50 -17.44 -15.32
CA ASP A 81 24.21 -18.06 -15.63
C ASP A 81 24.24 -19.60 -15.66
N ASP A 82 23.30 -20.23 -14.96
CA ASP A 82 22.82 -21.58 -15.26
C ASP A 82 21.32 -21.68 -14.88
N PRO A 83 20.41 -21.97 -15.83
CA PRO A 83 18.98 -22.13 -15.54
C PRO A 83 18.67 -23.54 -15.02
N GLU A 84 17.59 -23.66 -14.24
CA GLU A 84 17.08 -24.92 -13.66
C GLU A 84 17.82 -25.49 -12.42
N SER A 85 17.89 -24.69 -11.35
CA SER A 85 17.54 -25.31 -10.05
C SER A 85 16.04 -25.64 -10.07
N PRO A 86 15.61 -26.88 -9.82
CA PRO A 86 14.20 -27.22 -9.85
C PRO A 86 13.48 -26.56 -8.67
N VAL A 87 12.62 -25.58 -8.98
CA VAL A 87 11.72 -24.96 -8.00
C VAL A 87 10.84 -26.07 -7.42
N VAL A 88 11.02 -26.36 -6.13
CA VAL A 88 10.32 -27.45 -5.44
C VAL A 88 8.85 -27.06 -5.28
N THR A 89 8.01 -27.53 -6.20
CA THR A 89 6.55 -27.35 -6.13
C THR A 89 5.94 -28.28 -5.09
N ARG A 90 5.05 -27.75 -4.25
CA ARG A 90 4.27 -28.57 -3.30
C ARG A 90 3.51 -29.67 -4.06
N PRO A 91 3.56 -30.95 -3.62
CA PRO A 91 2.87 -32.04 -4.31
C PRO A 91 1.36 -31.83 -4.46
N GLU A 92 0.72 -31.19 -3.48
CA GLU A 92 -0.70 -30.85 -3.52
C GLU A 92 -1.01 -29.80 -4.59
N LEU A 93 -0.25 -28.71 -4.63
CA LEU A 93 -0.40 -27.65 -5.64
C LEU A 93 -0.23 -28.22 -7.06
N ARG A 94 0.82 -29.03 -7.26
CA ARG A 94 1.05 -29.72 -8.52
C ARG A 94 -0.13 -30.63 -8.90
N ALA A 95 -0.62 -31.44 -7.96
CA ALA A 95 -1.74 -32.34 -8.21
C ALA A 95 -3.06 -31.61 -8.53
N LEU A 96 -3.28 -30.40 -7.99
CA LEU A 96 -4.41 -29.54 -8.36
C LEU A 96 -4.28 -29.04 -9.81
N CYS A 97 -3.07 -28.61 -10.21
CA CYS A 97 -2.79 -28.16 -11.57
C CYS A 97 -2.90 -29.29 -12.62
N GLU A 98 -2.32 -30.47 -12.35
CA GLU A 98 -2.41 -31.67 -13.21
C GLU A 98 -3.87 -32.11 -13.43
N LYS A 99 -4.72 -31.97 -12.41
CA LYS A 99 -6.15 -32.33 -12.46
C LYS A 99 -7.07 -31.24 -12.98
N MET A 100 -6.56 -30.05 -13.33
CA MET A 100 -7.36 -28.87 -13.70
C MET A 100 -8.38 -28.45 -12.61
N ASP A 101 -8.09 -28.71 -11.33
CA ASP A 101 -9.03 -28.44 -10.24
C ASP A 101 -9.01 -26.95 -9.85
N SER A 102 -9.71 -26.14 -10.65
CA SER A 102 -9.78 -24.69 -10.50
C SER A 102 -10.44 -24.24 -9.17
N ILE A 103 -11.36 -25.03 -8.63
CA ILE A 103 -12.03 -24.76 -7.35
C ILE A 103 -11.11 -25.13 -6.19
N GLY A 104 -10.51 -26.32 -6.23
CA GLY A 104 -9.53 -26.78 -5.25
C GLY A 104 -8.31 -25.86 -5.19
N LEU A 105 -7.78 -25.44 -6.34
CA LEU A 105 -6.70 -24.44 -6.45
C LEU A 105 -7.10 -23.10 -5.82
N SER A 106 -8.27 -22.56 -6.17
CA SER A 106 -8.76 -21.29 -5.60
C SER A 106 -8.90 -21.37 -4.08
N LYS A 107 -9.39 -22.50 -3.56
CA LYS A 107 -9.53 -22.73 -2.13
C LYS A 107 -8.17 -22.90 -1.45
N PHE A 108 -7.28 -23.71 -2.00
CA PHE A 108 -5.92 -23.92 -1.50
C PHE A 108 -5.16 -22.58 -1.36
N LEU A 109 -5.24 -21.71 -2.36
CA LEU A 109 -4.64 -20.37 -2.33
C LEU A 109 -5.30 -19.45 -1.30
N ALA A 110 -6.61 -19.56 -1.08
CA ALA A 110 -7.34 -18.79 -0.07
C ALA A 110 -7.06 -19.28 1.36
N ASP A 111 -6.89 -20.60 1.57
CA ASP A 111 -6.60 -21.19 2.88
C ASP A 111 -5.14 -20.92 3.32
N HIS A 112 -4.20 -20.75 2.38
CA HIS A 112 -2.77 -20.49 2.64
C HIS A 112 -2.34 -19.02 2.44
N TRP A 113 -3.27 -18.06 2.40
CA TRP A 113 -2.96 -16.67 2.04
C TRP A 113 -2.11 -15.90 3.08
N ASP A 114 -2.25 -16.24 4.37
CA ASP A 114 -1.50 -15.66 5.49
C ASP A 114 -0.14 -16.36 5.73
N ASP A 115 0.07 -17.54 5.14
CA ASP A 115 1.19 -18.43 5.44
C ASP A 115 2.40 -18.09 4.54
N ASP A 116 3.04 -16.94 4.82
CA ASP A 116 4.22 -16.40 4.10
C ASP A 116 4.11 -16.46 2.57
N ALA A 117 3.10 -15.75 2.02
CA ALA A 117 2.55 -15.86 0.65
C ALA A 117 3.33 -16.73 -0.33
N MET A 118 2.69 -17.83 -0.73
CA MET A 118 3.23 -18.78 -1.71
C MET A 118 3.89 -18.05 -2.89
N PRO A 119 5.20 -18.29 -3.15
CA PRO A 119 5.93 -17.53 -4.16
C PRO A 119 5.24 -17.63 -5.52
N ASN A 120 5.05 -16.50 -6.22
CA ASN A 120 4.46 -16.51 -7.56
C ASN A 120 5.20 -17.49 -8.48
N GLN A 121 6.53 -17.58 -8.33
CA GLN A 121 7.39 -18.53 -9.03
C GLN A 121 7.07 -20.01 -8.76
N GLU A 122 6.61 -20.38 -7.55
CA GLU A 122 6.15 -21.75 -7.25
C GLU A 122 4.83 -22.03 -7.99
N LEU A 123 3.90 -21.07 -7.99
CA LEU A 123 2.62 -21.19 -8.69
C LEU A 123 2.80 -21.23 -10.23
N SER A 124 3.65 -20.36 -10.79
CA SER A 124 4.04 -20.35 -12.20
C SER A 124 4.71 -21.68 -12.59
N ALA A 125 5.58 -22.23 -11.75
CA ALA A 125 6.17 -23.56 -11.97
C ALA A 125 5.11 -24.68 -11.93
N ALA A 126 4.14 -24.61 -11.01
CA ALA A 126 3.04 -25.58 -10.92
C ALA A 126 2.11 -25.55 -12.16
N PHE A 127 1.88 -24.36 -12.74
CA PHE A 127 1.05 -24.22 -13.95
C PHE A 127 1.60 -24.97 -15.17
N ARG A 128 2.92 -25.21 -15.23
CA ARG A 128 3.55 -26.00 -16.31
C ARG A 128 3.16 -27.50 -16.28
N TYR A 129 2.61 -28.00 -15.17
CA TYR A 129 2.04 -29.35 -15.09
C TYR A 129 0.54 -29.40 -15.46
N SER A 130 -0.09 -28.26 -15.70
CA SER A 130 -1.49 -28.19 -16.12
C SER A 130 -1.61 -28.39 -17.64
N PRO A 131 -2.58 -29.19 -18.14
CA PRO A 131 -2.77 -29.37 -19.58
C PRO A 131 -3.36 -28.13 -20.26
N ASP A 132 -4.08 -27.27 -19.54
CA ASP A 132 -4.58 -25.97 -20.02
C ASP A 132 -4.67 -24.96 -18.85
N PRO A 133 -3.54 -24.36 -18.44
CA PRO A 133 -3.52 -23.43 -17.30
C PRO A 133 -4.37 -22.18 -17.56
N ALA A 134 -4.57 -21.77 -18.81
CA ALA A 134 -5.39 -20.60 -19.14
C ALA A 134 -6.87 -20.87 -18.85
N THR A 135 -7.40 -22.03 -19.27
CA THR A 135 -8.78 -22.41 -18.95
C THR A 135 -8.97 -22.66 -17.45
N MET A 136 -8.01 -23.33 -16.79
CA MET A 136 -8.05 -23.53 -15.33
C MET A 136 -8.14 -22.21 -14.55
N VAL A 137 -7.31 -21.21 -14.90
CA VAL A 137 -7.32 -19.88 -14.28
C VAL A 137 -8.63 -19.14 -14.58
N LEU A 138 -9.17 -19.26 -15.80
CA LEU A 138 -10.43 -18.62 -16.16
C LEU A 138 -11.61 -19.22 -15.37
N ASP A 139 -11.67 -20.54 -15.27
CA ASP A 139 -12.72 -21.26 -14.54
C ASP A 139 -12.63 -20.98 -13.03
N ALA A 140 -11.43 -20.80 -12.48
CA ALA A 140 -11.22 -20.34 -11.09
C ALA A 140 -11.82 -18.94 -10.86
N ILE A 141 -11.55 -17.99 -11.77
CA ILE A 141 -12.05 -16.62 -11.71
C ILE A 141 -13.58 -16.57 -11.86
N VAL A 142 -14.16 -17.36 -12.76
CA VAL A 142 -15.61 -17.41 -13.00
C VAL A 142 -16.33 -18.14 -11.85
N GLY A 143 -15.84 -19.32 -11.44
CA GLY A 143 -16.44 -20.15 -10.39
C GLY A 143 -16.36 -19.51 -9.00
N GLY A 144 -15.25 -18.84 -8.68
CA GLY A 144 -15.05 -18.14 -7.41
C GLY A 144 -15.97 -16.92 -7.21
N SER A 145 -16.63 -16.44 -8.26
CA SER A 145 -17.45 -15.21 -8.25
C SER A 145 -18.83 -15.36 -7.57
N SER A 146 -19.22 -16.55 -7.12
CA SER A 146 -20.63 -16.84 -6.80
C SER A 146 -21.16 -16.40 -5.42
N LYS A 147 -20.34 -16.36 -4.34
CA LYS A 147 -20.85 -16.02 -2.98
C LYS A 147 -19.93 -15.18 -2.06
N GLY A 148 -18.64 -15.04 -2.33
CA GLY A 148 -17.70 -14.34 -1.45
C GLY A 148 -17.39 -12.89 -1.87
N LYS A 149 -17.75 -11.90 -1.05
CA LYS A 149 -17.29 -10.49 -1.20
C LYS A 149 -15.95 -10.21 -0.49
N SER A 150 -15.22 -11.23 -0.05
CA SER A 150 -13.96 -11.06 0.69
C SER A 150 -12.86 -10.48 -0.21
N VAL A 151 -11.97 -9.71 0.40
CA VAL A 151 -10.81 -9.11 -0.29
C VAL A 151 -9.86 -10.21 -0.78
N ASP A 152 -9.86 -11.36 -0.12
CA ASP A 152 -8.89 -12.44 -0.28
C ASP A 152 -9.12 -13.22 -1.58
N VAL A 153 -10.38 -13.47 -1.95
CA VAL A 153 -10.74 -14.04 -3.26
C VAL A 153 -10.20 -13.18 -4.41
N ARG A 154 -10.27 -11.85 -4.28
CA ARG A 154 -9.74 -10.92 -5.29
C ARG A 154 -8.21 -10.89 -5.32
N ARG A 155 -7.53 -11.13 -4.19
CA ARG A 155 -6.07 -11.30 -4.14
C ARG A 155 -5.65 -12.61 -4.81
N VAL A 156 -6.36 -13.71 -4.55
CA VAL A 156 -6.16 -15.00 -5.23
C VAL A 156 -6.32 -14.86 -6.74
N PHE A 157 -7.31 -14.12 -7.23
CA PHE A 157 -7.46 -13.86 -8.68
C PHE A 157 -6.27 -13.08 -9.26
N VAL A 158 -5.74 -12.07 -8.56
CA VAL A 158 -4.52 -11.37 -9.00
C VAL A 158 -3.34 -12.33 -9.05
N LEU A 159 -3.13 -13.15 -8.02
CA LEU A 159 -2.03 -14.12 -7.96
C LEU A 159 -2.11 -15.17 -9.09
N LEU A 160 -3.29 -15.73 -9.34
CA LEU A 160 -3.52 -16.65 -10.47
C LEU A 160 -3.22 -16.01 -11.83
N MET A 161 -3.58 -14.73 -12.01
CA MET A 161 -3.29 -13.99 -13.24
C MET A 161 -1.82 -13.57 -13.36
N GLU A 162 -1.15 -13.19 -12.26
CA GLU A 162 0.29 -12.94 -12.22
C GLU A 162 1.07 -14.21 -12.60
N ALA A 163 0.72 -15.38 -12.06
CA ALA A 163 1.35 -16.66 -12.44
C ALA A 163 1.09 -17.06 -13.91
N LEU A 164 -0.11 -16.79 -14.45
CA LEU A 164 -0.40 -17.03 -15.87
C LEU A 164 0.40 -16.07 -16.78
N ILE A 165 0.63 -14.81 -16.36
CA ILE A 165 1.43 -13.83 -17.10
C ILE A 165 2.92 -14.25 -17.23
N ASP A 166 3.44 -14.98 -16.24
CA ASP A 166 4.81 -15.50 -16.24
C ASP A 166 4.98 -16.66 -17.23
N VAL A 167 4.06 -17.64 -17.25
CA VAL A 167 4.11 -18.79 -18.19
C VAL A 167 3.52 -18.49 -19.57
N ASN A 168 2.98 -17.29 -19.76
CA ASN A 168 2.14 -16.96 -20.91
C ASN A 168 2.85 -17.13 -22.26
N ASP A 169 4.17 -17.01 -22.29
CA ASP A 169 4.96 -17.11 -23.52
C ASP A 169 5.25 -18.58 -23.91
N ASP A 170 5.12 -19.51 -22.95
CA ASP A 170 5.09 -20.96 -23.16
C ASP A 170 3.68 -21.48 -23.51
N VAL A 171 2.63 -20.82 -23.00
CA VAL A 171 1.23 -21.29 -23.07
C VAL A 171 0.48 -20.76 -24.30
N LYS A 172 -0.09 -21.68 -25.09
CA LYS A 172 -1.04 -21.34 -26.16
C LYS A 172 -2.46 -21.25 -25.62
N ILE A 173 -3.01 -20.03 -25.56
CA ILE A 173 -4.40 -19.78 -25.16
C ILE A 173 -5.34 -20.11 -26.32
N GLY A 174 -6.27 -21.05 -26.12
CA GLY A 174 -7.29 -21.41 -27.10
C GLY A 174 -8.28 -20.28 -27.40
N VAL A 175 -8.83 -20.25 -28.62
CA VAL A 175 -9.76 -19.20 -29.08
C VAL A 175 -11.00 -19.11 -28.17
N ASP A 176 -11.63 -20.24 -27.86
CA ASP A 176 -12.81 -20.30 -26.98
C ASP A 176 -12.51 -19.72 -25.58
N THR A 177 -11.33 -20.01 -25.03
CA THR A 177 -10.87 -19.49 -23.74
C THR A 177 -10.60 -17.99 -23.82
N LYS A 178 -9.99 -17.51 -24.91
CA LYS A 178 -9.80 -16.07 -25.17
C LYS A 178 -11.14 -15.34 -25.28
N ASP A 179 -12.13 -15.90 -25.96
CA ASP A 179 -13.47 -15.32 -26.12
C ASP A 179 -14.29 -15.33 -24.82
N LYS A 180 -14.19 -16.39 -24.01
CA LYS A 180 -14.75 -16.40 -22.65
C LYS A 180 -14.10 -15.33 -21.77
N ALA A 181 -12.76 -15.23 -21.77
CA ALA A 181 -12.03 -14.22 -21.01
C ALA A 181 -12.38 -12.79 -21.47
N LYS A 182 -12.56 -12.56 -22.78
CA LYS A 182 -13.03 -11.28 -23.34
C LYS A 182 -14.43 -10.90 -22.85
N LYS A 183 -15.35 -11.85 -22.67
CA LYS A 183 -16.67 -11.59 -22.05
C LYS A 183 -16.53 -11.16 -20.60
N VAL A 184 -15.76 -11.89 -19.78
CA VAL A 184 -15.48 -11.53 -18.38
C VAL A 184 -14.81 -10.15 -18.27
N ALA A 185 -13.85 -9.86 -19.16
CA ALA A 185 -13.17 -8.57 -19.21
C ALA A 185 -14.13 -7.42 -19.53
N ASN A 186 -15.06 -7.58 -20.48
CA ASN A 186 -16.10 -6.58 -20.74
C ASN A 186 -17.01 -6.35 -19.52
N ASP A 187 -17.44 -7.41 -18.83
CA ASP A 187 -18.25 -7.30 -17.62
C ASP A 187 -17.51 -6.56 -16.49
N TRP A 188 -16.20 -6.82 -16.33
CA TRP A 188 -15.35 -6.17 -15.33
C TRP A 188 -15.09 -4.70 -15.68
N LYS A 189 -14.88 -4.40 -16.96
CA LYS A 189 -14.68 -3.05 -17.49
C LYS A 189 -15.80 -2.08 -17.07
N THR A 190 -17.06 -2.52 -17.13
CA THR A 190 -18.22 -1.70 -16.70
C THR A 190 -18.16 -1.28 -15.22
N LYS A 191 -17.41 -2.01 -14.39
CA LYS A 191 -17.36 -1.82 -12.92
C LYS A 191 -16.23 -0.90 -12.47
N ILE A 192 -15.30 -0.55 -13.36
CA ILE A 192 -14.07 0.21 -13.06
C ILE A 192 -14.40 1.60 -12.51
N GLY A 193 -15.11 2.44 -13.28
CA GLY A 193 -15.37 3.83 -12.90
C GLY A 193 -14.08 4.57 -12.50
N ASN A 194 -14.01 5.06 -11.26
CA ASN A 194 -12.81 5.65 -10.66
C ASN A 194 -12.25 4.78 -9.51
N LYS A 195 -12.22 3.45 -9.69
CA LYS A 195 -11.74 2.48 -8.68
C LYS A 195 -10.43 1.84 -9.16
N PRO A 196 -9.27 2.28 -8.66
CA PRO A 196 -7.97 1.76 -9.11
C PRO A 196 -7.79 0.25 -8.95
N PHE A 197 -8.44 -0.38 -7.96
CA PHE A 197 -8.34 -1.82 -7.78
C PHE A 197 -9.18 -2.62 -8.79
N GLU A 198 -10.32 -2.11 -9.25
CA GLU A 198 -11.09 -2.75 -10.33
C GLU A 198 -10.36 -2.59 -11.68
N ALA A 199 -9.72 -1.43 -11.91
CA ALA A 199 -8.82 -1.24 -13.05
C ALA A 199 -7.63 -2.22 -12.99
N LEU A 200 -7.05 -2.44 -11.80
CA LEU A 200 -5.96 -3.40 -11.61
C LEU A 200 -6.39 -4.83 -11.94
N LEU A 201 -7.55 -5.28 -11.45
CA LEU A 201 -8.11 -6.60 -11.77
C LEU A 201 -8.36 -6.76 -13.28
N PHE A 202 -9.00 -5.77 -13.90
CA PHE A 202 -9.25 -5.78 -15.34
C PHE A 202 -7.95 -5.85 -16.17
N LEU A 203 -6.95 -5.04 -15.83
CA LEU A 203 -5.68 -5.02 -16.56
C LEU A 203 -4.89 -6.34 -16.39
N HIS A 204 -4.92 -6.98 -15.22
CA HIS A 204 -4.38 -8.33 -15.06
C HIS A 204 -5.08 -9.34 -15.97
N LEU A 205 -6.41 -9.30 -16.07
CA LEU A 205 -7.16 -10.20 -16.95
C LEU A 205 -6.82 -9.97 -18.43
N VAL A 206 -6.69 -8.71 -18.85
CA VAL A 206 -6.29 -8.34 -20.22
C VAL A 206 -4.86 -8.81 -20.54
N ALA A 207 -3.92 -8.67 -19.61
CA ALA A 207 -2.55 -9.15 -19.76
C ALA A 207 -2.47 -10.70 -19.77
N ALA A 208 -3.11 -11.35 -18.80
CA ALA A 208 -3.07 -12.80 -18.62
C ALA A 208 -3.70 -13.56 -19.79
N PHE A 209 -4.73 -13.02 -20.43
CA PHE A 209 -5.38 -13.65 -21.59
C PHE A 209 -4.95 -13.07 -22.95
N LYS A 210 -3.85 -12.30 -22.99
CA LYS A 210 -3.32 -11.64 -24.20
C LYS A 210 -4.41 -10.90 -25.01
N LEU A 211 -5.25 -10.14 -24.31
CA LEU A 211 -6.41 -9.43 -24.85
C LEU A 211 -6.13 -7.97 -25.23
N GLY A 212 -4.89 -7.48 -25.13
CA GLY A 212 -4.58 -6.05 -25.30
C GLY A 212 -5.11 -5.44 -26.61
N SER A 213 -4.96 -6.16 -27.73
CA SER A 213 -5.47 -5.77 -29.05
C SER A 213 -7.01 -5.79 -29.19
N GLU A 214 -7.72 -6.39 -28.24
CA GLU A 214 -9.19 -6.49 -28.23
C GLU A 214 -9.87 -5.25 -27.62
N PHE A 215 -9.08 -4.32 -27.06
CA PHE A 215 -9.54 -3.13 -26.35
C PHE A 215 -8.90 -1.86 -26.91
N ASN A 216 -9.53 -0.71 -26.65
CA ASN A 216 -9.03 0.59 -27.09
C ASN A 216 -7.76 0.99 -26.31
N SER A 217 -6.66 1.31 -27.00
CA SER A 217 -5.37 1.61 -26.38
C SER A 217 -5.35 2.90 -25.53
N GLU A 218 -6.15 3.90 -25.90
CA GLU A 218 -6.31 5.15 -25.13
C GLU A 218 -7.15 4.93 -23.86
N GLU A 219 -8.06 3.96 -23.85
CA GLU A 219 -8.80 3.57 -22.64
C GLU A 219 -7.93 2.74 -21.70
N LEU A 220 -7.17 1.78 -22.25
CA LEU A 220 -6.16 1.02 -21.52
C LEU A 220 -5.10 1.95 -20.90
N SER A 221 -4.61 2.98 -21.62
CA SER A 221 -3.63 3.93 -21.09
C SER A 221 -4.16 4.74 -19.90
N ARG A 222 -5.44 5.13 -19.94
CA ARG A 222 -6.12 5.78 -18.80
C ARG A 222 -6.20 4.87 -17.58
N TYR A 223 -6.47 3.58 -17.75
CA TYR A 223 -6.48 2.61 -16.65
C TYR A 223 -5.07 2.35 -16.09
N VAL A 224 -4.05 2.22 -16.95
CA VAL A 224 -2.64 2.10 -16.52
C VAL A 224 -2.21 3.33 -15.71
N ALA A 225 -2.56 4.54 -16.15
CA ALA A 225 -2.33 5.76 -15.39
C ALA A 225 -3.09 5.78 -14.04
N MET A 226 -4.30 5.23 -13.97
CA MET A 226 -5.07 5.09 -12.73
C MET A 226 -4.38 4.14 -11.73
N ILE A 227 -3.73 3.08 -12.22
CA ILE A 227 -3.01 2.11 -11.39
C ILE A 227 -1.53 2.44 -11.19
N ALA A 228 -1.01 3.57 -11.68
CA ALA A 228 0.42 3.89 -11.67
C ALA A 228 1.13 3.81 -10.30
N LYS A 229 0.39 3.87 -9.17
CA LYS A 229 0.94 3.69 -7.81
C LYS A 229 1.19 2.22 -7.42
N TYR A 230 0.58 1.24 -8.09
CA TYR A 230 0.77 -0.19 -7.80
C TYR A 230 2.07 -0.69 -8.45
N LYS A 231 2.72 -1.68 -7.82
CA LYS A 231 3.97 -2.27 -8.31
C LYS A 231 3.83 -2.88 -9.71
N GLN A 232 2.66 -3.44 -10.03
CA GLN A 232 2.37 -4.12 -11.29
C GLN A 232 2.17 -3.19 -12.49
N ALA A 233 2.08 -1.87 -12.30
CA ALA A 233 1.56 -0.97 -13.34
C ALA A 233 2.41 -0.97 -14.63
N THR A 234 3.73 -1.07 -14.51
CA THR A 234 4.70 -1.12 -15.60
C THR A 234 4.76 -2.50 -16.27
N LEU A 235 4.75 -3.58 -15.47
CA LEU A 235 4.62 -4.96 -15.96
C LEU A 235 3.36 -5.12 -16.83
N LEU A 236 2.21 -4.67 -16.34
CA LEU A 236 0.94 -4.72 -17.07
C LEU A 236 0.96 -3.80 -18.30
N CYS A 237 1.53 -2.61 -18.20
CA CYS A 237 1.71 -1.71 -19.34
C CYS A 237 2.44 -2.39 -20.51
N ASN A 238 3.49 -3.16 -20.19
CA ASN A 238 4.27 -3.91 -21.17
C ASN A 238 3.51 -5.14 -21.69
N LYS A 239 2.97 -5.99 -20.80
CA LYS A 239 2.29 -7.26 -21.17
C LYS A 239 0.95 -7.05 -21.89
N ILE A 240 0.31 -5.87 -21.76
CA ILE A 240 -0.88 -5.49 -22.54
C ILE A 240 -0.51 -4.96 -23.93
N GLY A 241 0.75 -4.58 -24.16
CA GLY A 241 1.21 -4.10 -25.46
C GLY A 241 0.73 -2.69 -25.81
N LEU A 242 0.74 -1.76 -24.84
CA LEU A 242 0.53 -0.35 -25.15
C LEU A 242 1.64 0.17 -26.07
N ASP A 243 1.25 0.91 -27.10
CA ASP A 243 2.20 1.55 -28.01
C ASP A 243 3.04 2.63 -27.32
N LYS A 244 4.17 2.99 -27.95
CA LYS A 244 5.10 3.99 -27.41
C LYS A 244 4.43 5.34 -27.13
N GLU A 245 3.49 5.78 -27.96
CA GLU A 245 2.81 7.08 -27.82
C GLU A 245 1.99 7.09 -26.53
N ARG A 246 1.15 6.08 -26.31
CA ARG A 246 0.33 5.91 -25.09
C ARG A 246 1.16 5.85 -23.81
N VAL A 247 2.32 5.20 -23.83
CA VAL A 247 3.24 5.21 -22.68
C VAL A 247 3.80 6.62 -22.43
N GLY A 248 4.10 7.38 -23.49
CA GLY A 248 4.52 8.78 -23.39
C GLY A 248 3.45 9.70 -22.80
N GLU A 249 2.18 9.49 -23.15
CA GLU A 249 1.03 10.20 -22.55
C GLU A 249 0.92 9.93 -21.04
N ILE A 250 1.10 8.68 -20.62
CA ILE A 250 1.10 8.29 -19.20
C ILE A 250 2.24 9.00 -18.45
N ILE A 251 3.46 8.97 -19.00
CA ILE A 251 4.63 9.62 -18.40
C ILE A 251 4.40 11.14 -18.27
N THR A 252 3.97 11.80 -19.34
CA THR A 252 3.67 13.24 -19.37
C THR A 252 2.59 13.61 -18.35
N LYS A 253 1.54 12.79 -18.23
CA LYS A 253 0.47 12.95 -17.24
C LYS A 253 0.96 12.73 -15.80
N LEU A 254 1.90 11.83 -15.56
CA LEU A 254 2.50 11.62 -14.24
C LEU A 254 3.40 12.79 -13.82
N LEU A 255 4.14 13.37 -14.77
CA LEU A 255 4.93 14.59 -14.55
C LEU A 255 4.03 15.79 -14.21
N SER A 256 2.98 16.05 -15.00
CA SER A 256 2.11 17.22 -14.80
C SER A 256 1.29 17.20 -13.51
N ILE A 257 1.04 16.03 -12.92
CA ILE A 257 0.40 15.88 -11.60
C ILE A 257 1.41 15.78 -10.43
N GLY A 258 2.68 16.11 -10.66
CA GLY A 258 3.72 16.14 -9.61
C GLY A 258 4.13 14.77 -9.08
N LYS A 259 4.18 13.74 -9.94
CA LYS A 259 4.62 12.37 -9.58
C LYS A 259 5.84 11.90 -10.38
N PRO A 260 6.98 12.64 -10.33
CA PRO A 260 8.16 12.33 -11.13
C PRO A 260 8.75 10.94 -10.82
N ILE A 261 8.74 10.49 -9.56
CA ILE A 261 9.19 9.14 -9.18
C ILE A 261 8.42 8.03 -9.93
N LEU A 262 7.10 8.19 -10.12
CA LEU A 262 6.32 7.23 -10.91
C LEU A 262 6.60 7.37 -12.40
N ALA A 263 6.71 8.60 -12.90
CA ALA A 263 7.02 8.87 -14.31
C ALA A 263 8.37 8.24 -14.72
N VAL A 264 9.41 8.44 -13.92
CA VAL A 264 10.75 7.86 -14.10
C VAL A 264 10.73 6.34 -14.06
N ARG A 265 9.92 5.74 -13.18
CA ARG A 265 9.74 4.28 -13.18
C ARG A 265 9.18 3.77 -14.51
N PHE A 266 8.18 4.46 -15.08
CA PHE A 266 7.67 4.15 -16.42
C PHE A 266 8.70 4.40 -17.54
N MET A 267 9.51 5.47 -17.46
CA MET A 267 10.58 5.73 -18.46
C MET A 267 11.54 4.54 -18.56
N TYR A 268 12.04 4.05 -17.42
CA TYR A 268 12.97 2.91 -17.39
C TYR A 268 12.28 1.57 -17.69
N GLU A 269 11.18 1.23 -17.01
CA GLU A 269 10.60 -0.12 -17.07
C GLU A 269 9.75 -0.37 -18.33
N CYS A 270 9.25 0.68 -18.98
CA CYS A 270 8.55 0.57 -20.27
C CYS A 270 9.43 0.99 -21.47
N GLY A 271 10.75 1.14 -21.28
CA GLY A 271 11.70 1.41 -22.37
C GLY A 271 11.46 2.76 -23.09
N ARG A 272 10.94 3.76 -22.37
CA ARG A 272 10.65 5.12 -22.87
C ARG A 272 11.57 6.15 -22.25
N SER A 273 12.87 5.86 -22.25
CA SER A 273 13.94 6.83 -21.98
C SER A 273 14.39 7.56 -23.25
N ASP A 274 13.84 7.24 -24.42
CA ASP A 274 14.20 7.81 -25.73
C ASP A 274 13.61 9.21 -25.99
N GLY A 275 12.52 9.55 -25.31
CA GLY A 275 11.82 10.85 -25.44
C GLY A 275 11.74 11.67 -24.15
N PHE A 276 12.46 11.26 -23.10
CA PHE A 276 12.47 11.91 -21.79
C PHE A 276 13.89 11.88 -21.22
N GLU A 277 14.22 12.80 -20.30
CA GLU A 277 15.50 12.80 -19.58
C GLU A 277 15.28 12.40 -18.11
N PRO A 278 15.36 11.10 -17.75
CA PRO A 278 15.00 10.66 -16.40
C PRO A 278 15.92 11.25 -15.33
N VAL A 279 17.21 11.40 -15.64
CA VAL A 279 18.21 12.03 -14.77
C VAL A 279 17.85 13.50 -14.50
N SER A 280 17.56 14.29 -15.53
CA SER A 280 17.16 15.69 -15.40
C SER A 280 15.87 15.84 -14.58
N VAL A 281 14.89 14.95 -14.79
CA VAL A 281 13.63 14.91 -14.02
C VAL A 281 13.89 14.61 -12.54
N LEU A 282 14.77 13.64 -12.22
CA LEU A 282 15.15 13.31 -10.85
C LEU A 282 15.95 14.44 -10.17
N LYS A 283 16.92 15.06 -10.87
CA LYS A 283 17.67 16.22 -10.37
C LYS A 283 16.74 17.41 -10.06
N GLY A 284 15.79 17.68 -10.97
CA GLY A 284 14.71 18.65 -10.77
C GLY A 284 13.89 18.35 -9.51
N TYR A 285 13.46 17.10 -9.35
CA TYR A 285 12.69 16.67 -8.17
C TYR A 285 13.46 16.79 -6.85
N VAL A 286 14.77 16.47 -6.83
CA VAL A 286 15.63 16.68 -5.65
C VAL A 286 15.66 18.16 -5.25
N LYS A 287 15.83 19.06 -6.23
CA LYS A 287 15.82 20.51 -6.01
C LYS A 287 14.46 21.01 -5.52
N GLU A 288 13.37 20.65 -6.21
CA GLU A 288 12.00 21.04 -5.84
C GLU A 288 11.61 20.55 -4.43
N SER A 289 12.07 19.35 -4.03
CA SER A 289 11.82 18.80 -2.70
C SER A 289 12.52 19.61 -1.60
N ARG A 290 13.78 20.01 -1.83
CA ARG A 290 14.56 20.90 -0.94
C ARG A 290 13.86 22.26 -0.80
N GLU A 291 13.49 22.89 -1.91
CA GLU A 291 12.77 24.17 -1.92
C GLU A 291 11.39 24.09 -1.25
N ALA A 292 10.66 22.97 -1.43
CA ALA A 292 9.39 22.73 -0.76
C ALA A 292 9.54 22.57 0.76
N ALA A 293 10.56 21.86 1.23
CA ALA A 293 10.89 21.73 2.64
C ALA A 293 11.23 23.09 3.27
N GLU A 294 12.04 23.91 2.58
CA GLU A 294 12.33 25.28 3.01
C GLU A 294 11.08 26.18 3.09
N ARG A 295 10.17 26.11 2.12
CA ARG A 295 8.91 26.89 2.14
C ARG A 295 8.06 26.52 3.36
N VAL A 296 7.85 25.23 3.61
CA VAL A 296 7.09 24.73 4.78
C VAL A 296 7.70 25.21 6.10
N CYS A 297 9.03 25.22 6.21
CA CYS A 297 9.71 25.79 7.37
C CYS A 297 9.50 27.30 7.50
N LYS A 298 9.64 28.07 6.42
CA LYS A 298 9.52 29.55 6.42
C LYS A 298 8.10 30.03 6.75
N GLU A 299 7.08 29.39 6.18
CA GLU A 299 5.65 29.75 6.35
C GLU A 299 5.21 29.71 7.82
N ASP A 300 5.62 28.70 8.57
CA ASP A 300 5.32 28.52 10.00
C ASP A 300 6.51 28.91 10.89
N LYS A 301 7.27 29.94 10.48
CA LYS A 301 8.37 30.58 11.25
C LYS A 301 9.35 29.60 11.91
N TYR A 302 9.68 28.51 11.22
CA TYR A 302 10.53 27.42 11.69
C TYR A 302 10.03 26.74 12.99
N SER A 303 8.72 26.63 13.18
CA SER A 303 8.15 25.85 14.30
C SER A 303 8.70 24.41 14.31
N LEU A 304 8.76 23.80 15.50
CA LEU A 304 9.21 22.40 15.63
C LEU A 304 8.33 21.44 14.80
N LYS A 305 7.04 21.76 14.65
CA LYS A 305 6.08 20.97 13.88
C LYS A 305 6.37 21.07 12.38
N SER A 306 6.54 22.29 11.86
CA SER A 306 6.81 22.48 10.43
C SER A 306 8.18 21.94 10.02
N GLN A 307 9.21 22.13 10.85
CA GLN A 307 10.53 21.52 10.64
C GLN A 307 10.47 19.99 10.54
N ASN A 308 9.74 19.32 11.45
CA ASN A 308 9.63 17.87 11.41
C ASN A 308 8.82 17.39 10.19
N VAL A 309 7.72 18.07 9.83
CA VAL A 309 6.93 17.74 8.62
C VAL A 309 7.72 17.98 7.33
N ALA A 310 8.50 19.06 7.25
CA ALA A 310 9.38 19.34 6.12
C ALA A 310 10.48 18.29 5.99
N THR A 311 11.15 17.97 7.10
CA THR A 311 12.20 16.94 7.16
C THR A 311 11.67 15.58 6.70
N ASP A 312 10.50 15.15 7.18
CA ASP A 312 9.95 13.83 6.87
C ASP A 312 9.54 13.70 5.40
N LYS A 313 9.04 14.80 4.80
CA LYS A 313 8.77 14.87 3.36
C LYS A 313 10.05 14.85 2.52
N GLU A 314 11.06 15.64 2.91
CA GLU A 314 12.33 15.72 2.19
C GLU A 314 13.06 14.36 2.24
N VAL A 315 13.22 13.76 3.43
CA VAL A 315 13.85 12.44 3.61
C VAL A 315 13.11 11.36 2.80
N SER A 316 11.78 11.34 2.81
CA SER A 316 10.99 10.37 2.04
C SER A 316 11.19 10.52 0.53
N ALA A 317 11.22 11.76 0.03
CA ALA A 317 11.48 12.05 -1.37
C ALA A 317 12.91 11.65 -1.79
N LEU A 318 13.92 12.06 -1.01
CA LEU A 318 15.32 11.75 -1.32
C LEU A 318 15.62 10.25 -1.22
N LYS A 319 15.05 9.52 -0.25
CA LYS A 319 15.17 8.05 -0.19
C LYS A 319 14.56 7.35 -1.41
N ALA A 320 13.47 7.86 -1.97
CA ALA A 320 12.91 7.34 -3.22
C ALA A 320 13.83 7.59 -4.43
N VAL A 321 14.54 8.73 -4.46
CA VAL A 321 15.56 9.01 -5.49
C VAL A 321 16.79 8.13 -5.33
N ILE A 322 17.33 7.99 -4.11
CA ILE A 322 18.48 7.11 -3.80
C ILE A 322 18.20 5.67 -4.23
N LYS A 323 16.98 5.17 -4.02
CA LYS A 323 16.59 3.85 -4.52
C LYS A 323 16.72 3.77 -6.05
N ILE A 324 16.19 4.75 -6.80
CA ILE A 324 16.29 4.73 -8.27
C ILE A 324 17.76 4.85 -8.74
N ILE A 325 18.58 5.66 -8.05
CA ILE A 325 20.01 5.77 -8.34
C ILE A 325 20.68 4.39 -8.28
N LYS A 326 20.47 3.66 -7.17
CA LYS A 326 21.04 2.33 -6.93
C LYS A 326 20.47 1.25 -7.85
N ASP A 327 19.15 1.24 -8.05
CA ASP A 327 18.45 0.31 -8.94
C ASP A 327 18.87 0.48 -10.43
N ARG A 328 19.53 1.60 -10.79
CA ARG A 328 19.89 1.96 -12.17
C ARG A 328 21.38 2.30 -12.38
N ASN A 329 22.21 2.18 -11.34
CA ASN A 329 23.64 2.54 -11.32
C ASN A 329 23.93 3.99 -11.79
N LEU A 330 23.24 4.97 -11.20
CA LEU A 330 23.35 6.40 -11.57
C LEU A 330 24.22 7.21 -10.59
N GLU A 331 25.10 6.57 -9.83
CA GLU A 331 25.85 7.23 -8.75
C GLU A 331 26.75 8.35 -9.27
N ALA A 332 27.32 8.21 -10.47
CA ALA A 332 28.17 9.20 -11.09
C ALA A 332 27.39 10.49 -11.42
N GLU A 333 26.20 10.35 -12.01
CA GLU A 333 25.34 11.46 -12.41
C GLU A 333 24.82 12.26 -11.21
N PHE A 334 24.69 11.66 -10.02
CA PHE A 334 24.14 12.29 -8.81
C PHE A 334 25.19 12.70 -7.75
N SER A 335 26.47 12.64 -8.11
CA SER A 335 27.59 12.97 -7.23
C SER A 335 27.55 14.43 -6.72
N GLU A 336 27.19 15.39 -7.58
CA GLU A 336 27.08 16.81 -7.22
C GLU A 336 25.89 17.10 -6.28
N GLU A 337 24.78 16.37 -6.42
CA GLU A 337 23.58 16.58 -5.63
C GLU A 337 23.72 16.18 -4.16
N ARG A 338 24.71 15.33 -3.82
CA ARG A 338 25.01 14.84 -2.46
C ARG A 338 23.76 14.32 -1.73
N VAL A 339 22.98 13.49 -2.44
CA VAL A 339 21.63 13.08 -2.03
C VAL A 339 21.64 12.28 -0.72
N GLU A 340 22.59 11.36 -0.57
CA GLU A 340 22.70 10.51 0.62
C GLU A 340 23.11 11.32 1.86
N GLU A 341 24.18 12.12 1.76
CA GLU A 341 24.63 13.00 2.85
C GLU A 341 23.52 13.92 3.36
N ARG A 342 22.67 14.44 2.45
CA ARG A 342 21.54 15.29 2.81
C ARG A 342 20.50 14.52 3.64
N VAL A 343 20.26 13.24 3.33
CA VAL A 343 19.38 12.38 4.13
C VAL A 343 19.96 12.15 5.53
N GLU A 344 21.26 11.83 5.62
CA GLU A 344 21.94 11.63 6.90
C GLU A 344 21.87 12.88 7.80
N GLU A 345 22.16 14.06 7.24
CA GLU A 345 22.10 15.33 7.96
C GLU A 345 20.67 15.65 8.45
N LEU A 346 19.65 15.39 7.62
CA LEU A 346 18.24 15.58 7.99
C LEU A 346 17.81 14.64 9.12
N GLU A 347 18.21 13.37 9.08
CA GLU A 347 17.92 12.40 10.14
C GLU A 347 18.65 12.74 11.44
N ARG A 348 19.92 13.19 11.35
CA ARG A 348 20.71 13.71 12.49
C ARG A 348 20.03 14.92 13.13
N GLN A 349 19.59 15.90 12.33
CA GLN A 349 18.84 17.06 12.83
C GLN A 349 17.52 16.65 13.50
N LYS A 350 16.78 15.69 12.91
CA LYS A 350 15.52 15.18 13.49
C LYS A 350 15.76 14.51 14.84
N ALA A 351 16.82 13.70 14.97
CA ALA A 351 17.20 13.08 16.23
C ALA A 351 17.59 14.12 17.29
N GLN A 352 18.35 15.16 16.91
CA GLN A 352 18.70 16.27 17.81
C GLN A 352 17.46 17.07 18.26
N ARG A 353 16.53 17.38 17.35
CA ARG A 353 15.24 18.00 17.67
C ARG A 353 14.42 17.15 18.65
N LYS A 354 14.39 15.82 18.47
CA LYS A 354 13.70 14.90 19.40
C LYS A 354 14.32 14.90 20.80
N ARG A 355 15.64 15.01 20.91
CA ARG A 355 16.37 15.04 22.21
C ARG A 355 16.13 16.33 22.99
N ASN A 356 15.95 17.46 22.31
CA ASN A 356 15.77 18.76 22.96
C ASN A 356 14.37 19.00 23.55
N VAL A 357 13.45 18.03 23.45
CA VAL A 357 12.06 18.10 23.97
C VAL A 357 11.92 17.18 25.18
N GLU A 358 12.84 17.27 26.14
CA GLU A 358 12.80 16.42 27.34
C GLU A 358 11.51 16.67 28.17
N PRO A 359 10.98 15.64 28.85
CA PRO A 359 9.72 15.76 29.59
C PRO A 359 9.80 16.77 30.74
N PRO A 360 8.67 17.33 31.22
CA PRO A 360 8.67 18.18 32.40
C PRO A 360 9.28 17.42 33.59
N GLN A 361 10.39 17.94 34.13
CA GLN A 361 11.07 17.34 35.26
C GLN A 361 10.09 17.13 36.42
N LEU A 362 9.97 15.88 36.88
CA LEU A 362 9.26 15.53 38.10
C LEU A 362 9.96 16.23 39.29
N LYS A 363 9.42 17.39 39.70
CA LYS A 363 9.85 18.06 40.93
C LYS A 363 9.84 17.04 42.08
N PRO A 364 10.92 16.89 42.86
CA PRO A 364 10.95 15.93 43.96
C PRO A 364 9.99 16.38 45.07
N LYS A 365 8.77 15.85 45.07
CA LYS A 365 7.85 16.02 46.19
C LYS A 365 8.38 15.22 47.38
N GLY A 366 8.69 15.95 48.45
CA GLY A 366 9.48 15.46 49.57
C GLY A 366 8.84 14.36 50.42
N ARG A 367 9.64 13.87 51.37
CA ARG A 367 9.29 12.78 52.29
C ARG A 367 8.00 13.04 53.07
N LYS A 368 7.23 11.97 53.27
CA LYS A 368 5.97 11.91 54.04
C LYS A 368 6.11 12.45 55.47
N ARG A 369 5.05 13.10 55.99
CA ARG A 369 4.63 12.99 57.40
C ARG A 369 3.09 12.88 57.49
N PRO A 370 2.54 12.33 58.60
CA PRO A 370 1.21 11.71 58.59
C PRO A 370 0.04 12.66 58.82
N ARG A 371 -1.15 12.09 58.59
CA ARG A 371 -2.49 12.64 58.77
C ARG A 371 -2.85 12.81 60.25
N ASP A 372 -3.49 13.93 60.58
CA ASP A 372 -4.27 14.09 61.82
C ASP A 372 -5.73 14.47 61.54
N ARG A 373 -6.62 14.26 62.52
CA ARG A 373 -8.07 14.10 62.29
C ARG A 373 -8.95 14.78 63.35
N SER A 374 -9.48 15.97 63.03
CA SER A 374 -10.69 16.61 63.59
C SER A 374 -10.98 17.89 62.76
N GLY A 375 -12.16 18.50 62.72
CA GLY A 375 -13.50 18.18 63.24
C GLY A 375 -14.44 19.39 63.07
N ASN A 376 -15.76 19.16 62.94
CA ASN A 376 -16.89 20.13 62.93
C ASN A 376 -17.15 21.08 61.72
N THR A 377 -18.15 20.69 60.92
CA THR A 377 -19.54 21.25 60.87
C THR A 377 -19.80 22.77 60.91
N GLN A 378 -20.35 23.30 59.81
CA GLN A 378 -21.61 24.08 59.65
C GLN A 378 -21.60 24.65 58.21
N VAL A 379 -22.51 24.31 57.28
CA VAL A 379 -23.98 24.47 57.21
C VAL A 379 -24.44 25.93 57.30
N HIS A 380 -24.52 26.58 56.13
CA HIS A 380 -25.61 27.51 55.87
C HIS A 380 -26.17 27.34 54.45
N ARG A 381 -27.48 27.55 54.33
CA ARG A 381 -28.35 27.20 53.20
C ARG A 381 -29.01 28.46 52.69
N GLN A 382 -29.14 28.62 51.38
CA GLN A 382 -30.24 29.39 50.80
C GLN A 382 -30.59 28.89 49.40
N GLU A 383 -31.87 28.57 49.23
CA GLU A 383 -32.52 28.22 47.97
C GLU A 383 -33.69 29.18 47.76
N ALA A 384 -33.91 29.62 46.53
CA ALA A 384 -35.18 30.01 45.89
C ALA A 384 -34.81 30.73 44.58
N GLY A 385 -34.97 30.13 43.40
CA GLY A 385 -36.19 30.25 42.58
C GLY A 385 -35.94 31.27 41.46
N GLY A 386 -36.43 31.15 40.22
CA GLY A 386 -37.30 30.15 39.62
C GLY A 386 -38.21 30.81 38.58
N VAL A 387 -37.82 30.85 37.31
CA VAL A 387 -38.68 31.31 36.19
C VAL A 387 -38.41 30.42 34.96
N MET A 388 -39.49 29.88 34.38
CA MET A 388 -39.47 29.14 33.10
C MET A 388 -39.80 30.08 31.94
N VAL A 389 -39.17 29.85 30.78
CA VAL A 389 -39.72 30.23 29.47
C VAL A 389 -39.44 29.08 28.49
N GLU A 390 -40.49 28.66 27.77
CA GLU A 390 -40.48 27.62 26.72
C GLU A 390 -39.87 28.18 25.40
N PRO A 391 -39.46 27.37 24.40
CA PRO A 391 -40.48 26.84 23.48
C PRO A 391 -40.20 25.46 22.83
N SER A 392 -41.25 24.65 22.79
CA SER A 392 -41.91 24.07 21.60
C SER A 392 -41.13 23.16 20.62
N HIS A 393 -41.85 22.11 20.21
CA HIS A 393 -41.40 20.98 19.39
C HIS A 393 -41.04 21.33 17.94
N HIS A 394 -40.19 20.48 17.32
CA HIS A 394 -40.60 19.69 16.14
C HIS A 394 -39.70 18.45 15.98
N HIS A 395 -40.30 17.30 15.64
CA HIS A 395 -39.60 16.06 15.27
C HIS A 395 -39.59 15.89 13.76
N GLY A 396 -38.50 15.30 13.24
CA GLY A 396 -38.49 14.57 11.98
C GLY A 396 -37.91 15.29 10.77
N LEU A 397 -36.67 14.92 10.41
CA LEU A 397 -36.32 14.34 9.10
C LEU A 397 -34.95 13.65 9.21
N GLN A 398 -34.79 12.50 8.56
CA GLN A 398 -33.57 11.68 8.63
C GLN A 398 -32.39 12.34 7.89
N LEU A 399 -31.20 12.30 8.51
CA LEU A 399 -29.93 12.72 7.90
C LEU A 399 -29.09 11.50 7.53
N ASN A 400 -28.68 11.42 6.25
CA ASN A 400 -27.84 10.35 5.72
C ASN A 400 -26.34 10.67 5.82
N HIS A 401 -25.51 9.62 5.87
CA HIS A 401 -24.16 9.63 6.46
C HIS A 401 -23.00 10.16 5.56
N PHE A 402 -23.26 10.75 4.39
CA PHE A 402 -22.18 11.19 3.48
C PHE A 402 -22.41 12.60 2.94
N GLY A 403 -21.84 13.59 3.61
CA GLY A 403 -21.93 15.00 3.22
C GLY A 403 -20.99 15.36 2.06
N VAL A 404 -21.50 15.32 0.83
CA VAL A 404 -20.98 16.08 -0.32
C VAL A 404 -22.17 16.63 -1.12
N VAL A 405 -22.19 17.94 -1.35
CA VAL A 405 -23.22 18.60 -2.16
C VAL A 405 -22.83 18.55 -3.65
N ASN A 406 -23.77 18.18 -4.50
CA ASN A 406 -23.62 18.09 -5.95
C ASN A 406 -24.47 19.19 -6.61
N PRO A 407 -23.94 20.07 -7.50
CA PRO A 407 -24.75 21.05 -8.20
C PRO A 407 -24.87 20.78 -9.72
N ALA A 408 -26.07 20.39 -10.15
CA ALA A 408 -26.61 20.52 -11.52
C ALA A 408 -28.16 20.43 -11.41
N ARG A 409 -29.02 21.15 -12.17
CA ARG A 409 -28.84 21.90 -13.43
C ARG A 409 -30.06 22.83 -13.73
N GLY A 410 -29.84 23.96 -14.42
CA GLY A 410 -30.83 24.74 -15.23
C GLY A 410 -31.76 25.70 -14.45
N GLY A 411 -32.10 26.94 -14.90
CA GLY A 411 -31.79 27.76 -16.11
C GLY A 411 -32.08 29.26 -15.81
N ILE A 412 -32.32 30.21 -16.74
CA ILE A 412 -32.27 30.29 -18.22
C ILE A 412 -32.35 31.80 -18.65
N LEU A 413 -32.04 32.13 -19.93
CA LEU A 413 -32.23 33.42 -20.65
C LEU A 413 -31.35 34.67 -20.32
N GLY A 414 -30.87 35.35 -21.38
CA GLY A 414 -30.23 36.68 -21.36
C GLY A 414 -29.21 36.91 -22.50
N LEU A 415 -29.47 37.83 -23.43
CA LEU A 415 -28.65 38.13 -24.63
C LEU A 415 -27.69 39.33 -24.45
N TYR A 416 -26.78 39.49 -25.43
CA TYR A 416 -26.08 40.71 -25.92
C TYR A 416 -24.54 40.85 -25.75
N ASN A 417 -23.86 40.76 -26.91
CA ASN A 417 -22.69 41.49 -27.43
C ASN A 417 -21.40 41.79 -26.60
N SER A 418 -20.30 41.25 -27.15
CA SER A 418 -19.03 41.93 -27.53
C SER A 418 -17.92 42.29 -26.52
N ALA A 419 -16.70 42.27 -27.10
CA ALA A 419 -15.41 42.85 -26.67
C ALA A 419 -14.45 41.99 -25.82
N ALA A 420 -13.18 42.40 -25.84
CA ALA A 420 -11.97 41.58 -25.68
C ALA A 420 -11.31 41.70 -24.26
N PRO A 421 -10.18 40.99 -23.97
CA PRO A 421 -9.78 40.60 -22.60
C PRO A 421 -8.87 41.63 -21.89
N PRO A 422 -8.51 41.47 -20.58
CA PRO A 422 -7.30 40.68 -20.22
C PRO A 422 -7.25 39.99 -18.82
N GLN A 423 -6.30 39.04 -18.70
CA GLN A 423 -5.47 38.64 -17.54
C GLN A 423 -5.98 37.99 -16.22
N ALA A 424 -5.23 36.94 -15.85
CA ALA A 424 -4.72 36.53 -14.53
C ALA A 424 -5.67 36.38 -13.31
N VAL A 425 -5.89 35.13 -12.87
CA VAL A 425 -6.37 34.83 -11.50
C VAL A 425 -5.62 33.65 -10.88
N TYR A 426 -5.28 33.83 -9.61
CA TYR A 426 -4.85 32.86 -8.61
C TYR A 426 -5.57 31.50 -8.66
N TYR A 427 -4.88 30.45 -8.18
CA TYR A 427 -5.55 29.31 -7.54
C TYR A 427 -5.15 29.21 -6.07
N GLY A 428 -6.13 29.31 -5.18
CA GLY A 428 -5.98 29.06 -3.75
C GLY A 428 -5.95 27.57 -3.42
N GLN A 429 -5.30 27.21 -2.32
CA GLN A 429 -5.17 25.84 -1.84
C GLN A 429 -6.53 25.19 -1.53
N GLN A 430 -6.72 23.96 -1.99
CA GLN A 430 -7.56 22.99 -1.28
C GLN A 430 -6.66 22.14 -0.37
N ALA A 431 -7.02 22.04 0.91
CA ALA A 431 -6.30 21.25 1.89
C ALA A 431 -6.52 19.74 1.63
N GLY A 432 -5.51 19.08 1.07
CA GLY A 432 -5.53 17.63 0.86
C GLY A 432 -5.45 16.88 2.19
N PHE A 433 -6.47 16.06 2.49
CA PHE A 433 -6.41 15.08 3.57
C PHE A 433 -5.24 14.12 3.37
N VAL A 434 -4.29 14.13 4.30
CA VAL A 434 -3.18 13.16 4.33
C VAL A 434 -3.69 11.87 4.96
N MET A 435 -4.06 10.90 4.11
CA MET A 435 -4.14 9.50 4.54
C MET A 435 -2.73 9.02 4.92
N PRO A 436 -2.58 8.26 6.02
CA PRO A 436 -1.29 7.64 6.34
C PRO A 436 -0.90 6.62 5.26
N PRO A 437 0.41 6.37 5.05
CA PRO A 437 0.86 5.36 4.09
C PRO A 437 0.43 3.98 4.55
N PHE A 438 -0.57 3.41 3.86
CA PHE A 438 -0.98 2.04 4.06
C PHE A 438 0.09 1.12 3.45
N HIS A 439 1.07 0.70 4.26
CA HIS A 439 1.97 -0.38 3.92
C HIS A 439 1.22 -1.72 4.08
N PRO A 440 1.02 -2.51 3.00
CA PRO A 440 0.76 -3.92 3.15
C PRO A 440 2.02 -4.59 3.72
N SER A 441 1.85 -5.45 4.72
CA SER A 441 2.93 -6.20 5.36
C SER A 441 3.48 -7.28 4.42
N TYR A 442 4.33 -6.92 3.45
CA TYR A 442 5.08 -7.89 2.65
C TYR A 442 6.51 -7.41 2.36
N TYR A 443 7.45 -8.33 2.60
CA TYR A 443 8.91 -8.23 2.51
C TYR A 443 9.60 -7.45 3.64
N SER A 444 10.49 -8.16 4.34
CA SER A 444 11.55 -7.59 5.18
C SER A 444 12.54 -6.78 4.34
N GLN A 445 13.32 -5.97 5.04
CA GLN A 445 14.30 -5.02 4.52
C GLN A 445 15.37 -5.65 3.63
#